data_AF-A0A9D6Y132-F1
#
_entry.id   AF-A0A9D6Y132-F1
#
_cell.length_a   1.000
_cell.length_b   1.000
_cell.length_c   1.000
_cell.angle_alpha   90.00
_cell.angle_beta   90.00
_cell.angle_gamma   90.00
#
_symmetry.space_group_name_H-M   'P 1'
#
loop_
_entity.id
_entity.type
_entity.pdbx_description
1 polymer ?
#
loop_
_entity_poly.entity_id
_entity_poly.type
_entity_poly.pdbx_seq_one_letter_code
_entity_poly.pdbx_strand_id
1 'polypeptide(L)'
;MKILVAKPGLDGHDRGAKIVAQALRDAGFEVIYTGLRQRPAEIVAAAVQEDVDLIGLSILSGAHVELTARVMRGLAEAGASGIRVIVGGAIPDEDVPALLGLGVARVFSAGTPLEALVEGVRAALAAAPASAPSPAPAAPTAGPLAGVRVLDLTRYLAGPHGSQLLGQLGAEVIKIEPPERGDPMRNVSLYFQDGLSAHFVSGNASKKSVTLDLHRPEGRRVFLELVEHVDVLMENFRPGTLARLGLGYEALAAVNPRLVLASVSGFGQTGPWRDWASYDLIAQAVGGGMSLTGEAGQPPVKMGLPVGDLAAGVFAALGIVAALYRRRETGRGTAVDVAMMDVQMSLLSYLAHYYWASGNVPEPEGAGHPNVVPYQIFPTPTGWLAIAVYGDHFWPGFCRALELPELVADPRYATNEARCQHREPLVALLAERLATRPREAWMARLAAEGVPAGPVHRVDEALASPQAEARHMVRRLKSRSGEELLLLGCPIKLAGGEPALGAPPALGQHTDEVLAGLLGYDTDRIQRLRSERII
;
A
#
# COMPACT_ATOMS: atom_id res chain seq x y z
N MET A 1 -38.41 20.70 -7.19
CA MET A 1 -37.17 20.07 -7.66
C MET A 1 -36.42 21.07 -8.50
N LYS A 2 -35.22 21.42 -8.07
CA LYS A 2 -34.39 22.49 -8.62
C LYS A 2 -33.33 21.87 -9.53
N ILE A 3 -33.22 22.39 -10.74
CA ILE A 3 -32.37 21.83 -11.80
C ILE A 3 -31.37 22.90 -12.24
N LEU A 4 -30.08 22.55 -12.21
CA LEU A 4 -29.04 23.34 -12.84
C LEU A 4 -28.79 22.86 -14.26
N VAL A 5 -29.10 23.68 -15.26
CA VAL A 5 -28.72 23.43 -16.65
C VAL A 5 -27.43 24.18 -16.94
N ALA A 6 -26.34 23.44 -17.13
CA ALA A 6 -24.99 23.97 -17.26
C ALA A 6 -24.27 23.44 -18.52
N LYS A 7 -23.22 24.16 -18.92
CA LYS A 7 -22.41 23.85 -20.11
C LYS A 7 -20.94 23.79 -19.73
N PRO A 8 -20.29 22.63 -19.73
CA PRO A 8 -18.86 22.59 -19.48
C PRO A 8 -18.05 23.04 -20.73
N GLY A 9 -17.03 23.91 -20.54
CA GLY A 9 -16.07 24.32 -21.59
C GLY A 9 -15.69 25.82 -21.60
N LEU A 10 -15.02 26.30 -22.67
CA LEU A 10 -14.58 27.70 -22.85
C LEU A 10 -15.17 28.30 -24.16
N ASP A 11 -16.01 29.33 -24.02
CA ASP A 11 -16.63 30.23 -25.03
C ASP A 11 -17.52 29.68 -26.19
N GLY A 12 -18.56 30.44 -26.55
CA GLY A 12 -19.46 30.21 -27.70
C GLY A 12 -20.98 30.09 -27.37
N HIS A 13 -21.85 30.57 -28.28
CA HIS A 13 -23.32 30.48 -28.13
C HIS A 13 -23.87 29.10 -28.55
N ASP A 14 -24.69 28.51 -27.69
CA ASP A 14 -25.40 27.26 -27.96
C ASP A 14 -26.90 27.42 -27.62
N ARG A 15 -27.76 27.25 -28.65
CA ARG A 15 -29.23 27.34 -28.56
C ARG A 15 -29.86 26.13 -27.83
N GLY A 16 -29.21 24.97 -27.79
CA GLY A 16 -29.78 23.71 -27.30
C GLY A 16 -30.12 23.75 -25.81
N ALA A 17 -29.16 24.09 -24.95
CA ALA A 17 -29.40 24.14 -23.51
C ALA A 17 -30.45 25.19 -23.10
N LYS A 18 -30.57 26.30 -23.86
CA LYS A 18 -31.60 27.32 -23.62
C LYS A 18 -33.00 26.77 -23.90
N ILE A 19 -33.15 26.00 -24.99
CA ILE A 19 -34.41 25.33 -25.34
C ILE A 19 -34.76 24.29 -24.27
N VAL A 20 -33.80 23.47 -23.84
CA VAL A 20 -34.00 22.48 -22.76
C VAL A 20 -34.38 23.15 -21.45
N ALA A 21 -33.70 24.23 -21.05
CA ALA A 21 -34.04 24.97 -19.85
C ALA A 21 -35.46 25.55 -19.90
N GLN A 22 -35.90 26.03 -21.07
CA GLN A 22 -37.28 26.51 -21.24
C GLN A 22 -38.30 25.36 -21.15
N ALA A 23 -38.07 24.24 -21.84
CA ALA A 23 -38.95 23.09 -21.79
C ALA A 23 -39.11 22.52 -20.38
N LEU A 24 -38.03 22.51 -19.58
CA LEU A 24 -38.09 22.12 -18.17
C LEU A 24 -38.90 23.11 -17.32
N ARG A 25 -38.80 24.42 -17.58
CA ARG A 25 -39.65 25.43 -16.90
C ARG A 25 -41.12 25.28 -17.27
N ASP A 26 -41.42 25.07 -18.55
CA ASP A 26 -42.79 24.87 -19.02
C ASP A 26 -43.39 23.59 -18.44
N ALA A 27 -42.55 22.60 -18.12
CA ALA A 27 -42.91 21.40 -17.38
C ALA A 27 -43.02 21.60 -15.85
N GLY A 28 -42.81 22.81 -15.32
CA GLY A 28 -42.99 23.16 -13.91
C GLY A 28 -41.78 22.90 -13.00
N PHE A 29 -40.56 22.73 -13.55
CA PHE A 29 -39.34 22.66 -12.76
C PHE A 29 -38.78 24.04 -12.43
N GLU A 30 -38.11 24.17 -11.28
CA GLU A 30 -37.31 25.36 -10.98
C GLU A 30 -35.95 25.22 -11.67
N VAL A 31 -35.66 26.06 -12.66
CA VAL A 31 -34.48 25.89 -13.52
C VAL A 31 -33.52 27.07 -13.43
N ILE A 32 -32.33 26.78 -12.92
CA ILE A 32 -31.16 27.67 -12.98
C ILE A 32 -30.43 27.36 -14.29
N TYR A 33 -30.33 28.36 -15.16
CA TYR A 33 -29.60 28.25 -16.42
C TYR A 33 -28.45 29.24 -16.43
N THR A 34 -27.22 28.73 -16.55
CA THR A 34 -26.01 29.54 -16.37
C THR A 34 -25.63 30.38 -17.58
N GLY A 35 -26.28 30.17 -18.73
CA GLY A 35 -26.19 31.03 -19.91
C GLY A 35 -24.89 30.92 -20.72
N LEU A 36 -23.76 30.76 -20.04
CA LEU A 36 -22.39 30.68 -20.56
C LEU A 36 -21.76 29.31 -20.29
N ARG A 37 -20.67 28.99 -20.99
CA ARG A 37 -19.87 27.82 -20.64
C ARG A 37 -19.09 28.10 -19.35
N GLN A 38 -18.98 27.09 -18.51
CA GLN A 38 -18.38 27.15 -17.18
C GLN A 38 -17.33 26.06 -17.03
N ARG A 39 -16.35 26.29 -16.15
CA ARG A 39 -15.44 25.23 -15.74
C ARG A 39 -16.20 24.22 -14.87
N PRO A 40 -15.88 22.92 -14.92
CA PRO A 40 -16.53 21.90 -14.09
C PRO A 40 -16.64 22.28 -12.61
N ALA A 41 -15.60 22.89 -12.03
CA ALA A 41 -15.61 23.34 -10.63
C ALA A 41 -16.65 24.44 -10.35
N GLU A 42 -16.91 25.34 -11.30
CA GLU A 42 -17.92 26.40 -11.17
C GLU A 42 -19.33 25.83 -11.24
N ILE A 43 -19.54 24.79 -12.06
CA ILE A 43 -20.81 24.06 -12.15
C ILE A 43 -21.10 23.36 -10.82
N VAL A 44 -20.10 22.70 -10.24
CA VAL A 44 -20.21 22.03 -8.93
C VAL A 44 -20.50 23.05 -7.83
N ALA A 45 -19.74 24.14 -7.78
CA ALA A 45 -19.96 25.20 -6.78
C ALA A 45 -21.36 25.79 -6.88
N ALA A 46 -21.85 26.08 -8.09
CA ALA A 46 -23.20 26.59 -8.30
C ALA A 46 -24.27 25.57 -7.90
N ALA A 47 -24.08 24.29 -8.21
CA ALA A 47 -25.03 23.23 -7.86
C ALA A 47 -25.17 23.07 -6.34
N VAL A 48 -24.06 23.11 -5.61
CA VAL A 48 -24.04 22.99 -4.15
C VAL A 48 -24.60 24.25 -3.49
N GLN A 49 -24.18 25.43 -3.95
CA GLN A 49 -24.66 26.71 -3.41
C GLN A 49 -26.17 26.88 -3.58
N GLU A 50 -26.71 26.42 -4.71
CA GLU A 50 -28.12 26.54 -5.03
C GLU A 50 -28.97 25.38 -4.52
N ASP A 51 -28.37 24.37 -3.90
CA ASP A 51 -29.04 23.16 -3.37
C ASP A 51 -29.92 22.49 -4.44
N VAL A 52 -29.33 22.15 -5.58
CA VAL A 52 -30.06 21.55 -6.71
C VAL A 52 -30.20 20.04 -6.59
N ASP A 53 -31.32 19.50 -7.05
CA ASP A 53 -31.57 18.05 -7.06
C ASP A 53 -30.86 17.35 -8.24
N LEU A 54 -30.64 18.10 -9.33
CA LEU A 54 -30.11 17.55 -10.59
C LEU A 54 -29.33 18.60 -11.40
N ILE A 55 -28.23 18.17 -12.01
CA ILE A 55 -27.44 18.91 -13.01
C ILE A 55 -27.69 18.31 -14.40
N GLY A 56 -28.15 19.13 -15.32
CA GLY A 56 -28.18 18.82 -16.75
C GLY A 56 -26.98 19.41 -17.48
N LEU A 57 -26.05 18.56 -17.89
CA LEU A 57 -24.88 18.96 -18.67
C LEU A 57 -25.19 18.91 -20.17
N SER A 58 -25.15 20.08 -20.83
CA SER A 58 -25.27 20.18 -22.28
C SER A 58 -23.87 20.21 -22.91
N ILE A 59 -23.44 19.12 -23.54
CA ILE A 59 -22.06 18.94 -24.05
C ILE A 59 -22.07 18.73 -25.57
N LEU A 60 -21.42 19.65 -26.30
CA LEU A 60 -21.29 19.62 -27.76
C LEU A 60 -19.88 19.25 -28.26
N SER A 61 -18.97 18.89 -27.35
CA SER A 61 -17.56 18.61 -27.65
C SER A 61 -17.21 17.17 -27.31
N GLY A 62 -16.32 16.53 -28.10
CA GLY A 62 -15.82 15.15 -27.89
C GLY A 62 -15.05 14.88 -26.58
N ALA A 63 -15.13 15.79 -25.60
CA ALA A 63 -14.65 15.61 -24.23
C ALA A 63 -15.80 15.24 -23.27
N HIS A 64 -16.83 14.54 -23.75
CA HIS A 64 -18.05 14.21 -22.99
C HIS A 64 -17.71 13.47 -21.70
N VAL A 65 -16.92 12.40 -21.81
CA VAL A 65 -16.51 11.57 -20.68
C VAL A 65 -15.61 12.35 -19.72
N GLU A 66 -14.62 13.09 -20.24
CA GLU A 66 -13.66 13.83 -19.42
C GLU A 66 -14.34 14.94 -18.59
N LEU A 67 -15.17 15.77 -19.24
CA LEU A 67 -15.84 16.89 -18.58
C LEU A 67 -16.89 16.40 -17.58
N THR A 68 -17.64 15.36 -17.94
CA THR A 68 -18.60 14.73 -17.02
C THR A 68 -17.89 14.12 -15.82
N ALA A 69 -16.79 13.40 -16.03
CA ALA A 69 -16.00 12.82 -14.94
C ALA A 69 -15.47 13.88 -13.97
N ARG A 70 -15.08 15.06 -14.47
CA ARG A 70 -14.66 16.18 -13.62
C ARG A 70 -15.80 16.74 -12.76
N VAL A 71 -17.01 16.87 -13.32
CA VAL A 71 -18.19 17.29 -12.54
C VAL A 71 -18.57 16.23 -11.51
N MET A 72 -18.59 14.95 -11.89
CA MET A 72 -18.90 13.84 -10.98
C MET A 72 -17.91 13.75 -9.82
N ARG A 73 -16.59 13.88 -10.09
CA ARG A 73 -15.58 13.92 -9.02
C ARG A 73 -15.75 15.13 -8.10
N GLY A 74 -15.97 16.32 -8.66
CA GLY A 74 -16.16 17.52 -7.85
C GLY A 74 -17.40 17.43 -6.94
N LEU A 75 -18.49 16.81 -7.39
CA LEU A 75 -19.65 16.54 -6.53
C LEU A 75 -19.32 15.57 -5.40
N ALA A 76 -18.55 14.52 -5.66
CA ALA A 76 -18.12 13.57 -4.63
C ALA A 76 -17.20 14.23 -3.59
N GLU A 77 -16.23 15.03 -4.04
CA GLU A 77 -15.31 15.80 -3.18
C GLU A 77 -16.07 16.82 -2.31
N ALA A 78 -17.14 17.42 -2.84
CA ALA A 78 -18.00 18.36 -2.12
C ALA A 78 -19.03 17.68 -1.19
N GLY A 79 -19.04 16.35 -1.08
CA GLY A 79 -20.04 15.61 -0.29
C GLY A 79 -21.45 15.68 -0.87
N ALA A 80 -21.60 16.10 -2.12
CA ALA A 80 -22.86 16.36 -2.81
C ALA A 80 -23.23 15.22 -3.78
N SER A 81 -22.87 13.97 -3.44
CA SER A 81 -23.15 12.78 -4.27
C SER A 81 -24.64 12.44 -4.40
N GLY A 82 -25.52 13.14 -3.66
CA GLY A 82 -26.97 13.06 -3.83
C GLY A 82 -27.52 13.83 -5.03
N ILE A 83 -26.73 14.77 -5.59
CA ILE A 83 -27.12 15.56 -6.77
C ILE A 83 -26.95 14.70 -8.02
N ARG A 84 -28.04 14.52 -8.78
CA ARG A 84 -28.04 13.64 -9.97
C ARG A 84 -27.45 14.37 -11.16
N VAL A 85 -26.76 13.65 -12.04
CA VAL A 85 -26.23 14.24 -13.28
C VAL A 85 -26.85 13.56 -14.48
N ILE A 86 -27.38 14.34 -15.43
CA ILE A 86 -27.77 13.88 -16.76
C ILE A 86 -26.92 14.60 -17.80
N VAL A 87 -26.68 13.94 -18.93
CA VAL A 87 -25.86 14.51 -20.00
C VAL A 87 -26.66 14.52 -21.30
N GLY A 88 -26.69 15.65 -21.99
CA GLY A 88 -27.36 15.82 -23.27
C GLY A 88 -26.49 16.54 -24.29
N GLY A 89 -26.70 16.27 -25.57
CA GLY A 89 -26.00 16.96 -26.66
C GLY A 89 -25.63 16.03 -27.82
N ALA A 90 -24.66 16.43 -28.62
CA ALA A 90 -24.11 15.62 -29.71
C ALA A 90 -23.13 14.58 -29.15
N ILE A 91 -23.67 13.56 -28.46
CA ILE A 91 -22.92 12.51 -27.78
C ILE A 91 -22.81 11.30 -28.72
N PRO A 92 -21.59 10.83 -29.04
CA PRO A 92 -21.39 9.60 -29.80
C PRO A 92 -21.94 8.37 -29.06
N ASP A 93 -22.49 7.40 -29.79
CA ASP A 93 -23.08 6.19 -29.18
C ASP A 93 -22.03 5.38 -28.40
N GLU A 94 -20.76 5.42 -28.85
CA GLU A 94 -19.63 4.77 -28.18
C GLU A 94 -19.28 5.36 -26.80
N ASP A 95 -19.64 6.63 -26.54
CA ASP A 95 -19.37 7.31 -25.27
C ASP A 95 -20.47 7.06 -24.23
N VAL A 96 -21.67 6.61 -24.66
CA VAL A 96 -22.82 6.38 -23.77
C VAL A 96 -22.51 5.37 -22.66
N PRO A 97 -21.90 4.19 -22.93
CA PRO A 97 -21.53 3.25 -21.87
C PRO A 97 -20.54 3.83 -20.86
N ALA A 98 -19.57 4.63 -21.33
CA ALA A 98 -18.59 5.27 -20.46
C ALA A 98 -19.23 6.32 -19.54
N LEU A 99 -20.14 7.13 -20.09
CA LEU A 99 -20.91 8.12 -19.32
C LEU A 99 -21.80 7.47 -18.26
N LEU A 100 -22.52 6.39 -18.61
CA LEU A 100 -23.31 5.64 -17.64
C LEU A 100 -22.42 4.98 -16.58
N GLY A 101 -21.24 4.49 -16.95
CA GLY A 101 -20.24 3.94 -16.02
C GLY A 101 -19.71 4.94 -15.00
N LEU A 102 -19.79 6.26 -15.28
CA LEU A 102 -19.46 7.31 -14.32
C LEU A 102 -20.57 7.57 -13.29
N GLY A 103 -21.72 6.91 -13.40
CA GLY A 103 -22.88 7.14 -12.53
C GLY A 103 -23.82 8.25 -13.02
N VAL A 104 -23.75 8.63 -14.30
CA VAL A 104 -24.73 9.53 -14.92
C VAL A 104 -26.10 8.86 -14.94
N ALA A 105 -27.13 9.56 -14.47
CA ALA A 105 -28.47 9.03 -14.33
C ALA A 105 -29.14 8.75 -15.69
N ARG A 106 -28.87 9.57 -16.70
CA ARG A 106 -29.37 9.39 -18.07
C ARG A 106 -28.56 10.19 -19.09
N VAL A 107 -28.43 9.64 -20.30
CA VAL A 107 -27.79 10.28 -21.45
C VAL A 107 -28.84 10.52 -22.54
N PHE A 108 -28.85 11.72 -23.13
CA PHE A 108 -29.73 12.11 -24.22
C PHE A 108 -28.91 12.50 -25.46
N SER A 109 -29.04 11.73 -26.54
CA SER A 109 -28.38 12.03 -27.81
C SER A 109 -29.07 13.16 -28.57
N ALA A 110 -28.39 13.67 -29.59
CA ALA A 110 -28.91 14.72 -30.46
C ALA A 110 -30.14 14.23 -31.22
N GLY A 111 -31.26 14.94 -31.08
CA GLY A 111 -32.54 14.59 -31.72
C GLY A 111 -33.57 13.97 -30.79
N THR A 112 -33.25 13.73 -29.51
CA THR A 112 -34.27 13.36 -28.50
C THR A 112 -35.39 14.41 -28.46
N PRO A 113 -36.68 14.04 -28.64
CA PRO A 113 -37.81 14.96 -28.48
C PRO A 113 -37.85 15.60 -27.09
N LEU A 114 -38.26 16.87 -27.00
CA LEU A 114 -38.27 17.59 -25.73
C LEU A 114 -39.22 16.94 -24.70
N GLU A 115 -40.34 16.37 -25.14
CA GLU A 115 -41.26 15.64 -24.27
C GLU A 115 -40.57 14.42 -23.63
N ALA A 116 -39.82 13.65 -24.42
CA ALA A 116 -39.08 12.48 -23.96
C ALA A 116 -37.91 12.87 -23.03
N LEU A 117 -37.27 14.02 -23.28
CA LEU A 117 -36.26 14.57 -22.37
C LEU A 117 -36.89 14.93 -21.02
N VAL A 118 -38.00 15.67 -21.02
CA VAL A 118 -38.72 16.08 -19.80
C VAL A 118 -39.19 14.86 -19.00
N GLU A 119 -39.75 13.85 -19.66
CA GLU A 119 -40.15 12.60 -19.03
C GLU A 119 -38.94 11.86 -18.43
N GLY A 120 -37.81 11.83 -19.16
CA GLY A 120 -36.57 11.26 -18.67
C GLY A 120 -36.00 11.98 -17.46
N VAL A 121 -36.12 13.31 -17.38
CA VAL A 121 -35.74 14.10 -16.19
C VAL A 121 -36.66 13.78 -15.02
N ARG A 122 -37.98 13.68 -15.23
CA ARG A 122 -38.92 13.25 -14.19
C ARG A 122 -38.58 11.87 -13.65
N ALA A 123 -38.31 10.90 -14.52
CA ALA A 123 -37.91 9.56 -14.12
C ALA A 123 -36.56 9.57 -13.38
N ALA A 124 -35.61 10.35 -13.86
CA ALA A 124 -34.30 10.52 -13.24
C ALA A 124 -34.38 11.21 -11.89
N LEU A 125 -35.42 11.96 -11.56
CA LEU A 125 -35.65 12.56 -10.24
C LEU A 125 -36.53 11.67 -9.33
N ALA A 126 -37.45 10.91 -9.91
CA ALA A 126 -38.38 10.02 -9.21
C ALA A 126 -37.76 8.68 -8.78
N ALA A 127 -36.69 8.22 -9.44
CA ALA A 127 -35.96 7.03 -9.00
C ALA A 127 -35.47 7.22 -7.55
N ALA A 128 -35.47 6.17 -6.72
CA ALA A 128 -34.74 6.25 -5.44
C ALA A 128 -33.27 6.62 -5.72
N PRO A 129 -32.59 7.41 -4.87
CA PRO A 129 -31.17 7.69 -5.08
C PRO A 129 -30.47 6.35 -5.24
N ALA A 130 -29.98 6.07 -6.44
CA ALA A 130 -29.09 4.95 -6.64
C ALA A 130 -27.90 5.29 -5.75
N SER A 131 -27.71 4.53 -4.67
CA SER A 131 -26.40 4.42 -4.06
C SER A 131 -25.46 4.19 -5.23
N ALA A 132 -24.53 5.13 -5.46
CA ALA A 132 -23.46 4.90 -6.43
C ALA A 132 -23.01 3.46 -6.22
N PRO A 133 -22.92 2.62 -7.27
CA PRO A 133 -22.27 1.35 -7.09
C PRO A 133 -20.86 1.71 -6.63
N SER A 134 -20.63 1.62 -5.31
CA SER A 134 -19.32 1.21 -4.81
C SER A 134 -18.97 0.06 -5.72
N PRO A 135 -17.86 0.13 -6.49
CA PRO A 135 -17.54 -0.90 -7.46
C PRO A 135 -17.77 -2.20 -6.73
N ALA A 136 -18.78 -2.97 -7.17
CA ALA A 136 -19.01 -4.28 -6.59
C ALA A 136 -17.64 -4.92 -6.58
N PRO A 137 -17.12 -5.37 -5.43
CA PRO A 137 -15.75 -5.85 -5.37
C PRO A 137 -15.65 -6.85 -6.50
N ALA A 138 -14.80 -6.54 -7.49
CA ALA A 138 -14.47 -7.50 -8.52
C ALA A 138 -14.19 -8.79 -7.75
N ALA A 139 -14.89 -9.88 -8.08
CA ALA A 139 -14.76 -11.14 -7.38
C ALA A 139 -13.26 -11.34 -7.07
N PRO A 140 -12.87 -11.50 -5.79
CA PRO A 140 -11.49 -11.29 -5.37
C PRO A 140 -10.58 -12.00 -6.34
N THR A 141 -9.77 -11.23 -7.07
CA THR A 141 -8.80 -11.84 -7.97
C THR A 141 -7.90 -12.65 -7.08
N ALA A 142 -7.78 -13.94 -7.36
CA ALA A 142 -7.15 -14.90 -6.45
C ALA A 142 -5.65 -14.59 -6.19
N GLY A 143 -5.10 -13.54 -6.79
CA GLY A 143 -3.73 -13.08 -6.66
C GLY A 143 -2.77 -13.88 -7.54
N PRO A 144 -1.55 -13.38 -7.76
CA PRO A 144 -0.53 -14.10 -8.52
C PRO A 144 -0.06 -15.41 -7.86
N LEU A 145 -0.28 -15.58 -6.56
CA LEU A 145 0.02 -16.80 -5.81
C LEU A 145 -1.23 -17.65 -5.54
N ALA A 146 -2.33 -17.43 -6.28
CA ALA A 146 -3.49 -18.29 -6.25
C ALA A 146 -3.10 -19.77 -6.43
N GLY A 147 -3.58 -20.62 -5.53
CA GLY A 147 -3.29 -22.06 -5.55
C GLY A 147 -1.96 -22.46 -4.92
N VAL A 148 -1.14 -21.50 -4.46
CA VAL A 148 0.03 -21.79 -3.63
C VAL A 148 -0.41 -21.91 -2.18
N ARG A 149 -0.02 -23.01 -1.53
CA ARG A 149 -0.27 -23.20 -0.09
C ARG A 149 1.03 -23.15 0.72
N VAL A 150 1.01 -22.36 1.79
CA VAL A 150 2.15 -22.11 2.67
C VAL A 150 1.85 -22.62 4.08
N LEU A 151 2.71 -23.49 4.60
CA LEU A 151 2.72 -23.90 6.00
C LEU A 151 3.66 -22.99 6.79
N ASP A 152 3.10 -22.18 7.67
CA ASP A 152 3.80 -21.10 8.38
C ASP A 152 4.09 -21.50 9.85
N LEU A 153 5.35 -21.85 10.14
CA LEU A 153 5.87 -22.12 11.49
C LEU A 153 6.45 -20.86 12.16
N THR A 154 6.36 -19.72 11.50
CA THR A 154 7.10 -18.53 11.92
C THR A 154 6.47 -17.85 13.13
N ARG A 155 7.29 -17.07 13.85
CA ARG A 155 6.92 -16.33 15.07
C ARG A 155 7.54 -14.94 15.05
N TYR A 156 7.11 -14.07 15.96
CA TYR A 156 7.63 -12.70 16.08
C TYR A 156 7.35 -11.85 14.84
N LEU A 157 8.37 -11.39 14.09
CA LEU A 157 8.19 -10.37 13.03
C LEU A 157 8.70 -10.80 11.65
N ALA A 158 9.98 -11.15 11.48
CA ALA A 158 10.57 -11.38 10.15
C ALA A 158 9.82 -12.42 9.32
N GLY A 159 9.62 -13.61 9.89
CA GLY A 159 8.90 -14.69 9.24
C GLY A 159 7.43 -14.37 9.00
N PRO A 160 6.67 -13.91 10.03
CA PRO A 160 5.26 -13.56 9.85
C PRO A 160 5.04 -12.46 8.82
N HIS A 161 5.93 -11.46 8.72
CA HIS A 161 5.88 -10.43 7.70
C HIS A 161 6.02 -11.02 6.29
N GLY A 162 7.02 -11.89 6.07
CA GLY A 162 7.24 -12.56 4.79
C GLY A 162 6.06 -13.44 4.38
N SER A 163 5.54 -14.28 5.29
CA SER A 163 4.38 -15.12 4.99
C SER A 163 3.09 -14.31 4.80
N GLN A 164 2.92 -13.19 5.51
CA GLN A 164 1.82 -12.27 5.26
C GLN A 164 1.89 -11.67 3.84
N LEU A 165 3.07 -11.26 3.36
CA LEU A 165 3.22 -10.77 1.98
C LEU A 165 2.79 -11.82 0.95
N LEU A 166 3.13 -13.09 1.16
CA LEU A 166 2.66 -14.18 0.31
C LEU A 166 1.12 -14.31 0.33
N GLY A 167 0.52 -14.21 1.52
CA GLY A 167 -0.94 -14.20 1.67
C GLY A 167 -1.61 -13.00 0.99
N GLN A 168 -1.02 -11.81 1.10
CA GLN A 168 -1.49 -10.60 0.40
C GLN A 168 -1.39 -10.72 -1.12
N LEU A 169 -0.52 -11.59 -1.63
CA LEU A 169 -0.40 -11.96 -3.04
C LEU A 169 -1.26 -13.17 -3.43
N GLY A 170 -2.11 -13.66 -2.53
CA GLY A 170 -3.12 -14.68 -2.82
C GLY A 170 -2.77 -16.11 -2.40
N ALA A 171 -1.64 -16.34 -1.74
CA ALA A 171 -1.31 -17.67 -1.23
C ALA A 171 -2.23 -18.04 -0.04
N GLU A 172 -2.57 -19.32 0.08
CA GLU A 172 -3.24 -19.83 1.27
C GLU A 172 -2.20 -20.09 2.37
N VAL A 173 -2.15 -19.22 3.37
CA VAL A 173 -1.18 -19.32 4.47
C VAL A 173 -1.82 -19.98 5.68
N ILE A 174 -1.31 -21.14 6.06
CA ILE A 174 -1.76 -21.94 7.21
C ILE A 174 -0.69 -21.84 8.29
N LYS A 175 -0.95 -21.01 9.31
CA LYS A 175 -0.08 -20.86 10.47
C LYS A 175 -0.29 -22.02 11.43
N ILE A 176 0.78 -22.75 11.74
CA ILE A 176 0.77 -23.81 12.74
C ILE A 176 1.26 -23.25 14.07
N GLU A 177 0.47 -23.46 15.11
CA GLU A 177 0.70 -22.85 16.41
C GLU A 177 0.58 -23.88 17.55
N PRO A 178 1.34 -23.75 18.64
CA PRO A 178 1.16 -24.61 19.81
C PRO A 178 -0.27 -24.49 20.36
N PRO A 179 -0.93 -25.60 20.74
CA PRO A 179 -2.22 -25.56 21.42
C PRO A 179 -2.16 -24.69 22.67
N GLU A 180 -3.30 -24.06 23.01
CA GLU A 180 -3.52 -23.16 24.14
C GLU A 180 -2.73 -21.83 24.11
N ARG A 181 -1.43 -21.86 23.80
CA ARG A 181 -0.54 -20.69 23.90
C ARG A 181 -0.45 -19.89 22.62
N GLY A 182 -0.41 -20.56 21.47
CA GLY A 182 -0.23 -19.93 20.17
C GLY A 182 1.13 -19.24 19.94
N ASP A 183 1.20 -18.37 18.93
CA ASP A 183 2.31 -17.45 18.73
C ASP A 183 2.48 -16.50 19.93
N PRO A 184 3.70 -16.33 20.49
CA PRO A 184 3.95 -15.38 21.58
C PRO A 184 3.42 -13.97 21.31
N MET A 185 3.41 -13.50 20.07
CA MET A 185 2.93 -12.16 19.72
C MET A 185 1.43 -11.98 19.92
N ARG A 186 0.63 -13.05 20.08
CA ARG A 186 -0.80 -12.94 20.41
C ARG A 186 -1.05 -12.15 21.69
N ASN A 187 -0.14 -12.27 22.67
CA ASN A 187 -0.30 -11.72 24.02
C ASN A 187 0.75 -10.65 24.37
N VAL A 188 1.71 -10.38 23.50
CA VAL A 188 2.82 -9.45 23.78
C VAL A 188 2.66 -8.19 22.94
N SER A 189 2.04 -7.17 23.54
CA SER A 189 2.00 -5.80 23.02
C SER A 189 1.60 -4.84 24.13
N LEU A 190 2.04 -3.58 24.03
CA LEU A 190 1.49 -2.46 24.82
C LEU A 190 0.17 -1.94 24.23
N TYR A 191 -0.10 -2.28 22.97
CA TYR A 191 -1.20 -1.74 22.18
C TYR A 191 -2.03 -2.87 21.59
N PHE A 192 -3.34 -2.77 21.74
CA PHE A 192 -4.30 -3.78 21.29
C PHE A 192 -5.32 -3.15 20.35
N GLN A 193 -5.76 -3.91 19.36
CA GLN A 193 -6.87 -3.57 18.47
C GLN A 193 -7.88 -4.71 18.54
N ASP A 194 -9.10 -4.40 19.00
CA ASP A 194 -10.14 -5.40 19.21
C ASP A 194 -9.68 -6.60 20.06
N GLY A 195 -8.99 -6.32 21.17
CA GLY A 195 -8.44 -7.36 22.06
C GLY A 195 -7.28 -8.18 21.47
N LEU A 196 -6.88 -7.94 20.22
CA LEU A 196 -5.71 -8.56 19.59
C LEU A 196 -4.48 -7.66 19.77
N SER A 197 -3.35 -8.27 20.11
CA SER A 197 -2.06 -7.59 20.09
C SER A 197 -1.81 -6.95 18.70
N ALA A 198 -1.51 -5.65 18.67
CA ALA A 198 -1.19 -4.94 17.43
C ALA A 198 0.02 -5.56 16.70
N HIS A 199 0.98 -6.13 17.46
CA HIS A 199 2.08 -6.90 16.87
C HIS A 199 1.58 -8.15 16.15
N PHE A 200 0.69 -8.92 16.76
CA PHE A 200 0.10 -10.10 16.11
C PHE A 200 -0.67 -9.70 14.85
N VAL A 201 -1.46 -8.63 14.92
CA VAL A 201 -2.23 -8.09 13.79
C VAL A 201 -1.32 -7.73 12.61
N SER A 202 -0.17 -7.09 12.89
CA SER A 202 0.74 -6.59 11.85
C SER A 202 1.36 -7.64 10.92
N GLY A 203 1.43 -8.90 11.36
CA GLY A 203 2.10 -9.98 10.64
C GLY A 203 1.25 -11.22 10.42
N ASN A 204 -0.03 -11.24 10.79
CA ASN A 204 -0.87 -12.43 10.69
C ASN A 204 -2.24 -12.19 10.04
N ALA A 205 -2.42 -11.07 9.33
CA ALA A 205 -3.57 -10.88 8.48
C ALA A 205 -3.58 -11.89 7.33
N SER A 206 -4.77 -12.24 6.85
CA SER A 206 -4.99 -13.18 5.73
C SER A 206 -4.40 -14.59 5.93
N LYS A 207 -4.30 -15.05 7.19
CA LYS A 207 -3.83 -16.41 7.52
C LYS A 207 -4.96 -17.26 8.08
N LYS A 208 -4.86 -18.56 7.88
CA LYS A 208 -5.53 -19.59 8.69
C LYS A 208 -4.67 -19.93 9.90
N SER A 209 -5.29 -20.38 10.99
CA SER A 209 -4.61 -20.81 12.21
C SER A 209 -5.04 -22.22 12.54
N VAL A 210 -4.06 -23.11 12.69
CA VAL A 210 -4.22 -24.50 13.08
C VAL A 210 -3.34 -24.74 14.30
N THR A 211 -3.93 -25.29 15.35
CA THR A 211 -3.21 -25.70 16.54
C THR A 211 -2.65 -27.10 16.36
N LEU A 212 -1.37 -27.29 16.68
CA LEU A 212 -0.69 -28.58 16.58
C LEU A 212 0.57 -28.62 17.46
N ASP A 213 0.65 -29.61 18.36
CA ASP A 213 1.82 -29.80 19.22
C ASP A 213 2.92 -30.64 18.54
N LEU A 214 3.90 -29.97 17.95
CA LEU A 214 5.04 -30.59 17.30
C LEU A 214 6.03 -31.28 18.26
N HIS A 215 5.88 -31.11 19.59
CA HIS A 215 6.67 -31.86 20.57
C HIS A 215 6.16 -33.29 20.73
N ARG A 216 4.92 -33.57 20.34
CA ARG A 216 4.32 -34.92 20.39
C ARG A 216 4.58 -35.68 19.09
N PRO A 217 4.90 -36.99 19.15
CA PRO A 217 5.07 -37.81 17.95
C PRO A 217 3.87 -37.77 17.00
N GLU A 218 2.65 -37.85 17.53
CA GLU A 218 1.42 -37.78 16.71
C GLU A 218 1.25 -36.39 16.06
N GLY A 219 1.58 -35.30 16.78
CA GLY A 219 1.54 -33.96 16.20
C GLY A 219 2.53 -33.79 15.04
N ARG A 220 3.73 -34.37 15.14
CA ARG A 220 4.68 -34.41 14.02
C ARG A 220 4.19 -35.27 12.86
N ARG A 221 3.50 -36.38 13.14
CA ARG A 221 2.90 -37.22 12.10
C ARG A 221 1.84 -36.43 11.32
N VAL A 222 0.90 -35.79 12.00
CA VAL A 222 -0.12 -34.93 11.38
C VAL A 222 0.54 -33.80 10.58
N PHE A 223 1.62 -33.22 11.10
CA PHE A 223 2.38 -32.19 10.39
C PHE A 223 2.99 -32.70 9.08
N LEU A 224 3.58 -33.90 9.08
CA LEU A 224 4.11 -34.51 7.86
C LEU A 224 2.99 -34.85 6.86
N GLU A 225 1.83 -35.31 7.33
CA GLU A 225 0.63 -35.49 6.48
C GLU A 225 0.22 -34.15 5.83
N LEU A 226 0.25 -33.03 6.57
CA LEU A 226 0.02 -31.69 5.98
C LEU A 226 1.08 -31.31 4.93
N VAL A 227 2.35 -31.67 5.14
CA VAL A 227 3.45 -31.34 4.22
C VAL A 227 3.24 -31.94 2.82
N GLU A 228 2.51 -33.05 2.69
CA GLU A 228 2.14 -33.64 1.41
C GLU A 228 1.22 -32.75 0.56
N HIS A 229 0.50 -31.81 1.19
CA HIS A 229 -0.54 -30.99 0.56
C HIS A 229 -0.16 -29.50 0.40
N VAL A 230 1.08 -29.13 0.71
CA VAL A 230 1.56 -27.74 0.64
C VAL A 230 2.70 -27.56 -0.36
N ASP A 231 2.92 -26.32 -0.78
CA ASP A 231 3.98 -25.95 -1.70
C ASP A 231 5.22 -25.42 -0.99
N VAL A 232 4.99 -24.75 0.14
CA VAL A 232 6.01 -24.01 0.88
C VAL A 232 5.87 -24.33 2.37
N LEU A 233 7.00 -24.52 3.04
CA LEU A 233 7.11 -24.44 4.49
C LEU A 233 7.99 -23.25 4.82
N MET A 234 7.54 -22.36 5.71
CA MET A 234 8.33 -21.24 6.18
C MET A 234 8.54 -21.31 7.69
N GLU A 235 9.77 -21.09 8.14
CA GLU A 235 10.14 -21.12 9.56
C GLU A 235 11.19 -20.07 9.89
N ASN A 236 11.27 -19.68 11.16
CA ASN A 236 12.30 -18.76 11.66
C ASN A 236 12.82 -19.15 13.04
N PHE A 237 12.99 -20.45 13.26
CA PHE A 237 13.62 -20.96 14.48
C PHE A 237 15.13 -20.77 14.43
N ARG A 238 15.78 -20.93 15.59
CA ARG A 238 17.23 -21.03 15.62
C ARG A 238 17.69 -22.22 14.75
N PRO A 239 18.79 -22.08 13.98
CA PRO A 239 19.31 -23.16 13.16
C PRO A 239 19.38 -24.52 13.88
N GLY A 240 19.00 -25.58 13.17
CA GLY A 240 18.94 -26.94 13.69
C GLY A 240 17.74 -27.27 14.59
N THR A 241 16.90 -26.31 14.97
CA THR A 241 15.70 -26.59 15.79
C THR A 241 14.71 -27.48 15.05
N LEU A 242 14.41 -27.16 13.81
CA LEU A 242 13.49 -27.95 12.98
C LEU A 242 14.03 -29.37 12.73
N ALA A 243 15.35 -29.49 12.51
CA ALA A 243 16.02 -30.78 12.35
C ALA A 243 15.94 -31.66 13.62
N ARG A 244 16.08 -31.07 14.83
CA ARG A 244 15.89 -31.80 16.10
C ARG A 244 14.46 -32.31 16.31
N LEU A 245 13.48 -31.68 15.66
CA LEU A 245 12.11 -32.18 15.63
C LEU A 245 11.91 -33.30 14.58
N GLY A 246 12.95 -33.68 13.83
CA GLY A 246 12.83 -34.63 12.72
C GLY A 246 12.18 -34.03 11.46
N LEU A 247 12.11 -32.70 11.38
CA LEU A 247 11.44 -31.96 10.31
C LEU A 247 12.43 -31.15 9.47
N GLY A 248 13.70 -31.56 9.42
CA GLY A 248 14.72 -30.90 8.58
C GLY A 248 14.43 -31.09 7.08
N TYR A 249 15.14 -30.32 6.23
CA TYR A 249 14.88 -30.31 4.78
C TYR A 249 14.86 -31.70 4.15
N GLU A 250 15.86 -32.55 4.42
CA GLU A 250 15.92 -33.91 3.86
C GLU A 250 14.71 -34.78 4.24
N ALA A 251 14.25 -34.69 5.49
CA ALA A 251 13.08 -35.43 5.96
C ALA A 251 11.80 -34.93 5.29
N LEU A 252 11.66 -33.61 5.15
CA LEU A 252 10.52 -32.99 4.47
C LEU A 252 10.53 -33.28 2.97
N ALA A 253 11.68 -33.23 2.32
CA ALA A 253 11.85 -33.48 0.89
C ALA A 253 11.60 -34.96 0.54
N ALA A 254 11.85 -35.88 1.48
CA ALA A 254 11.48 -37.29 1.32
C ALA A 254 9.95 -37.50 1.29
N VAL A 255 9.20 -36.69 2.03
CA VAL A 255 7.73 -36.69 2.03
C VAL A 255 7.17 -35.94 0.82
N ASN A 256 7.69 -34.74 0.55
CA ASN A 256 7.27 -33.90 -0.56
C ASN A 256 8.49 -33.34 -1.32
N PRO A 257 8.93 -34.00 -2.41
CA PRO A 257 10.07 -33.54 -3.23
C PRO A 257 9.86 -32.20 -3.93
N ARG A 258 8.62 -31.69 -3.95
CA ARG A 258 8.24 -30.41 -4.54
C ARG A 258 8.25 -29.26 -3.51
N LEU A 259 8.48 -29.55 -2.23
CA LEU A 259 8.42 -28.56 -1.16
C LEU A 259 9.55 -27.54 -1.25
N VAL A 260 9.19 -26.26 -1.15
CA VAL A 260 10.14 -25.19 -0.87
C VAL A 260 10.20 -24.99 0.65
N LEU A 261 11.37 -25.19 1.26
CA LEU A 261 11.60 -24.85 2.67
C LEU A 261 12.29 -23.49 2.74
N ALA A 262 11.70 -22.51 3.41
CA ALA A 262 12.31 -21.22 3.67
C ALA A 262 12.61 -21.03 5.15
N SER A 263 13.88 -20.77 5.46
CA SER A 263 14.39 -20.56 6.80
C SER A 263 14.89 -19.12 6.94
N VAL A 264 14.38 -18.39 7.94
CA VAL A 264 14.84 -17.03 8.27
C VAL A 264 15.55 -17.06 9.62
N SER A 265 16.82 -16.67 9.67
CA SER A 265 17.61 -16.68 10.90
C SER A 265 18.53 -15.47 11.01
N GLY A 266 19.18 -15.26 12.15
CA GLY A 266 20.09 -14.12 12.33
C GLY A 266 21.30 -14.16 11.40
N PHE A 267 21.93 -15.32 11.31
CA PHE A 267 23.26 -15.51 10.71
C PHE A 267 23.32 -16.66 9.70
N GLY A 268 22.16 -17.19 9.29
CA GLY A 268 22.07 -18.28 8.32
C GLY A 268 22.15 -19.67 8.94
N GLN A 269 21.90 -20.69 8.13
CA GLN A 269 22.03 -22.11 8.52
C GLN A 269 23.49 -22.60 8.48
N THR A 270 24.46 -21.76 8.11
CA THR A 270 25.89 -22.10 8.00
C THR A 270 26.77 -20.96 8.55
N GLY A 271 28.09 -21.18 8.61
CA GLY A 271 29.04 -20.17 9.08
C GLY A 271 29.29 -20.18 10.60
N PRO A 272 30.28 -19.39 11.07
CA PRO A 272 30.74 -19.44 12.46
C PRO A 272 29.75 -18.87 13.48
N TRP A 273 28.84 -17.99 13.05
CA TRP A 273 27.84 -17.36 13.92
C TRP A 273 26.45 -17.99 13.81
N ARG A 274 26.33 -19.09 13.07
CA ARG A 274 25.08 -19.86 12.89
C ARG A 274 24.30 -20.08 14.19
N ASP A 275 24.98 -20.44 15.27
CA ASP A 275 24.33 -20.78 16.55
C ASP A 275 24.12 -19.57 17.48
N TRP A 276 24.48 -18.35 17.05
CA TRP A 276 24.23 -17.13 17.81
C TRP A 276 22.75 -16.73 17.79
N ALA A 277 22.27 -16.20 18.92
CA ALA A 277 20.93 -15.64 19.00
C ALA A 277 20.89 -14.26 18.37
N SER A 278 19.83 -13.95 17.61
CA SER A 278 19.64 -12.64 17.01
C SER A 278 18.18 -12.21 17.06
N TYR A 279 18.00 -10.92 17.28
CA TYR A 279 16.81 -10.15 16.93
C TYR A 279 17.23 -9.06 15.94
N ASP A 280 16.28 -8.27 15.44
CA ASP A 280 16.52 -7.12 14.55
C ASP A 280 17.71 -6.24 15.00
N LEU A 281 17.75 -5.85 16.27
CA LEU A 281 18.82 -4.99 16.80
C LEU A 281 20.22 -5.57 16.58
N ILE A 282 20.39 -6.88 16.83
CA ILE A 282 21.68 -7.55 16.67
C ILE A 282 22.05 -7.67 15.19
N ALA A 283 21.07 -8.02 14.34
CA ALA A 283 21.30 -8.12 12.90
C ALA A 283 21.70 -6.77 12.28
N GLN A 284 21.05 -5.67 12.68
CA GLN A 284 21.43 -4.32 12.24
C GLN A 284 22.84 -3.94 12.73
N ALA A 285 23.18 -4.28 13.97
CA ALA A 285 24.47 -3.91 14.56
C ALA A 285 25.65 -4.58 13.85
N VAL A 286 25.50 -5.86 13.50
CA VAL A 286 26.56 -6.65 12.82
C VAL A 286 26.54 -6.52 11.30
N GLY A 287 25.42 -6.08 10.72
CA GLY A 287 25.23 -5.93 9.27
C GLY A 287 25.84 -4.67 8.65
N GLY A 288 26.47 -3.81 9.45
CA GLY A 288 27.18 -2.61 9.01
C GLY A 288 26.31 -1.35 8.89
N GLY A 289 25.03 -1.47 8.53
CA GLY A 289 24.14 -0.32 8.32
C GLY A 289 23.93 0.59 9.54
N MET A 290 23.96 0.03 10.77
CA MET A 290 23.78 0.82 12.00
C MET A 290 24.90 1.83 12.20
N SER A 291 26.13 1.55 11.72
CA SER A 291 27.26 2.48 11.82
C SER A 291 27.08 3.74 10.97
N LEU A 292 26.10 3.74 10.05
CA LEU A 292 25.79 4.83 9.14
C LEU A 292 24.57 5.64 9.58
N THR A 293 23.86 5.17 10.61
CA THR A 293 22.60 5.75 11.04
C THR A 293 22.83 6.65 12.26
N GLY A 294 22.51 7.93 12.12
CA GLY A 294 22.64 8.93 13.18
C GLY A 294 23.38 10.19 12.72
N GLU A 295 23.71 11.05 13.68
CA GLU A 295 24.51 12.26 13.45
C GLU A 295 26.00 11.96 13.56
N ALA A 296 26.82 12.68 12.80
CA ALA A 296 28.27 12.56 12.87
C ALA A 296 28.79 12.82 14.29
N GLY A 297 29.74 11.98 14.74
CA GLY A 297 30.33 12.08 16.09
C GLY A 297 29.42 11.67 17.25
N GLN A 298 28.19 11.21 16.98
CA GLN A 298 27.29 10.66 18.00
C GLN A 298 27.35 9.12 18.05
N PRO A 299 26.93 8.48 19.16
CA PRO A 299 26.83 7.03 19.23
C PRO A 299 25.90 6.47 18.13
N PRO A 300 26.19 5.28 17.55
CA PRO A 300 25.33 4.64 16.57
C PRO A 300 23.91 4.41 17.09
N VAL A 301 22.92 4.60 16.23
CA VAL A 301 21.52 4.33 16.55
C VAL A 301 20.91 3.37 15.54
N LYS A 302 19.98 2.52 15.99
CA LYS A 302 19.24 1.64 15.09
C LYS A 302 18.34 2.46 14.15
N MET A 303 17.97 1.88 13.01
CA MET A 303 16.94 2.46 12.16
C MET A 303 15.59 2.55 12.89
N GLY A 304 14.78 3.54 12.50
CA GLY A 304 13.46 3.76 13.10
C GLY A 304 12.52 2.55 12.94
N LEU A 305 12.54 1.95 11.74
CA LEU A 305 11.87 0.68 11.45
C LEU A 305 12.77 -0.51 11.80
N PRO A 306 12.20 -1.68 12.17
CA PRO A 306 12.96 -2.92 12.37
C PRO A 306 13.35 -3.53 11.00
N VAL A 307 14.28 -2.88 10.30
CA VAL A 307 14.62 -3.20 8.90
C VAL A 307 15.28 -4.58 8.77
N GLY A 308 16.01 -5.06 9.79
CA GLY A 308 16.56 -6.41 9.79
C GLY A 308 15.47 -7.46 9.69
N ASP A 309 14.43 -7.35 10.52
CA ASP A 309 13.28 -8.26 10.46
C ASP A 309 12.46 -8.08 9.17
N LEU A 310 12.07 -6.83 8.85
CA LEU A 310 11.16 -6.55 7.74
C LEU A 310 11.80 -6.87 6.38
N ALA A 311 13.05 -6.46 6.16
CA ALA A 311 13.74 -6.77 4.92
C ALA A 311 13.98 -8.28 4.78
N ALA A 312 14.35 -8.99 5.86
CA ALA A 312 14.50 -10.43 5.80
C ALA A 312 13.19 -11.15 5.43
N GLY A 313 12.05 -10.67 5.93
CA GLY A 313 10.73 -11.15 5.50
C GLY A 313 10.48 -10.96 4.00
N VAL A 314 10.83 -9.79 3.45
CA VAL A 314 10.72 -9.50 2.00
C VAL A 314 11.65 -10.41 1.18
N PHE A 315 12.91 -10.56 1.58
CA PHE A 315 13.87 -11.41 0.89
C PHE A 315 13.48 -12.90 0.96
N ALA A 316 12.89 -13.35 2.08
CA ALA A 316 12.36 -14.70 2.18
C ALA A 316 11.16 -14.93 1.25
N ALA A 317 10.22 -13.99 1.18
CA ALA A 317 9.12 -14.05 0.22
C ALA A 317 9.63 -14.08 -1.24
N LEU A 318 10.62 -13.23 -1.57
CA LEU A 318 11.26 -13.23 -2.89
C LEU A 318 11.95 -14.56 -3.20
N GLY A 319 12.72 -15.11 -2.26
CA GLY A 319 13.39 -16.39 -2.41
C GLY A 319 12.40 -17.55 -2.61
N ILE A 320 11.28 -17.53 -1.89
CA ILE A 320 10.17 -18.49 -2.07
C ILE A 320 9.59 -18.37 -3.48
N VAL A 321 9.26 -17.16 -3.94
CA VAL A 321 8.71 -16.94 -5.30
C VAL A 321 9.70 -17.41 -6.37
N ALA A 322 10.99 -17.12 -6.22
CA ALA A 322 12.04 -17.59 -7.13
C ALA A 322 12.15 -19.12 -7.16
N ALA A 323 12.12 -19.76 -5.98
CA ALA A 323 12.14 -21.21 -5.87
C ALA A 323 10.90 -21.87 -6.49
N LEU A 324 9.70 -21.31 -6.24
CA LEU A 324 8.44 -21.76 -6.85
C LEU A 324 8.46 -21.60 -8.37
N TYR A 325 9.01 -20.49 -8.88
CA TYR A 325 9.18 -20.27 -10.30
C TYR A 325 10.09 -21.35 -10.92
N ARG A 326 11.27 -21.59 -10.35
CA ARG A 326 12.22 -22.60 -10.83
C ARG A 326 11.66 -24.02 -10.74
N ARG A 327 10.84 -24.31 -9.72
CA ARG A 327 10.14 -25.58 -9.54
C ARG A 327 9.17 -25.90 -10.69
N ARG A 328 8.63 -24.90 -11.40
CA ARG A 328 7.77 -25.15 -12.57
C ARG A 328 8.49 -25.90 -13.68
N GLU A 329 9.80 -25.67 -13.82
CA GLU A 329 10.64 -26.30 -14.85
C GLU A 329 11.18 -27.64 -14.38
N THR A 330 11.63 -27.72 -13.12
CA THR A 330 12.32 -28.91 -12.60
C THR A 330 11.40 -29.94 -11.98
N GLY A 331 10.19 -29.52 -11.60
CA GLY A 331 9.29 -30.29 -10.77
C GLY A 331 9.78 -30.52 -9.33
N ARG A 332 10.90 -29.93 -8.90
CA ARG A 332 11.50 -30.13 -7.56
C ARG A 332 11.61 -28.83 -6.78
N GLY A 333 11.34 -28.92 -5.48
CA GLY A 333 11.55 -27.82 -4.55
C GLY A 333 13.01 -27.69 -4.12
N THR A 334 13.30 -26.75 -3.21
CA THR A 334 14.64 -26.47 -2.67
C THR A 334 14.53 -25.88 -1.27
N ALA A 335 15.64 -25.89 -0.52
CA ALA A 335 15.79 -25.03 0.64
C ALA A 335 16.19 -23.61 0.22
N VAL A 336 15.65 -22.62 0.92
CA VAL A 336 15.94 -21.18 0.82
C VAL A 336 16.39 -20.73 2.20
N ASP A 337 17.63 -20.25 2.33
CA ASP A 337 18.20 -19.75 3.57
C ASP A 337 18.37 -18.24 3.48
N VAL A 338 17.78 -17.51 4.43
CA VAL A 338 17.87 -16.05 4.53
C VAL A 338 18.40 -15.68 5.91
N ALA A 339 19.63 -15.17 5.93
CA ALA A 339 20.22 -14.57 7.11
C ALA A 339 19.88 -13.07 7.19
N MET A 340 19.42 -12.59 8.35
CA MET A 340 19.18 -11.16 8.57
C MET A 340 20.46 -10.34 8.38
N MET A 341 21.62 -10.87 8.78
CA MET A 341 22.92 -10.23 8.55
C MET A 341 23.22 -10.09 7.05
N ASP A 342 23.07 -11.15 6.24
CA ASP A 342 23.31 -11.11 4.79
C ASP A 342 22.41 -10.07 4.11
N VAL A 343 21.16 -9.99 4.55
CA VAL A 343 20.21 -8.98 4.06
C VAL A 343 20.72 -7.57 4.38
N GLN A 344 21.13 -7.30 5.62
CA GLN A 344 21.70 -6.00 5.98
C GLN A 344 22.97 -5.66 5.17
N MET A 345 23.87 -6.62 4.98
CA MET A 345 25.06 -6.43 4.16
C MET A 345 24.73 -6.17 2.69
N SER A 346 23.74 -6.88 2.13
CA SER A 346 23.30 -6.65 0.75
C SER A 346 22.75 -5.23 0.54
N LEU A 347 22.10 -4.67 1.58
CA LEU A 347 21.52 -3.33 1.55
C LEU A 347 22.57 -2.21 1.67
N LEU A 348 23.82 -2.53 2.06
CA LEU A 348 24.93 -1.56 1.97
C LEU A 348 25.13 -1.09 0.53
N SER A 349 24.87 -1.95 -0.46
CA SER A 349 24.84 -1.58 -1.88
C SER A 349 26.06 -0.72 -2.26
N TYR A 350 25.86 0.47 -2.81
CA TYR A 350 26.92 1.38 -3.25
C TYR A 350 27.87 1.82 -2.12
N LEU A 351 27.47 1.81 -0.84
CA LEU A 351 28.31 2.23 0.28
C LEU A 351 29.46 1.24 0.52
N ALA A 352 29.20 -0.06 0.34
CA ALA A 352 30.26 -1.07 0.35
C ALA A 352 31.25 -0.82 -0.79
N HIS A 353 30.75 -0.45 -1.97
CA HIS A 353 31.60 -0.10 -3.11
C HIS A 353 32.38 1.20 -2.90
N TYR A 354 31.83 2.20 -2.22
CA TYR A 354 32.57 3.42 -1.84
C TYR A 354 33.75 3.08 -0.93
N TYR A 355 33.53 2.23 0.07
CA TYR A 355 34.62 1.74 0.92
C TYR A 355 35.68 1.00 0.11
N TRP A 356 35.30 0.03 -0.73
CA TRP A 356 36.27 -0.73 -1.54
C TRP A 356 37.02 0.13 -2.56
N ALA A 357 36.38 1.16 -3.12
CA ALA A 357 37.01 2.04 -4.10
C ALA A 357 37.96 3.06 -3.47
N SER A 358 37.66 3.54 -2.25
CA SER A 358 38.41 4.64 -1.61
C SER A 358 39.31 4.21 -0.45
N GLY A 359 39.04 3.06 0.18
CA GLY A 359 39.62 2.64 1.45
C GLY A 359 39.04 3.37 2.67
N ASN A 360 38.17 4.37 2.48
CA ASN A 360 37.59 5.15 3.56
C ASN A 360 36.25 4.57 4.01
N VAL A 361 36.10 4.35 5.31
CA VAL A 361 34.85 3.84 5.89
C VAL A 361 33.80 4.96 5.84
N PRO A 362 32.60 4.73 5.26
CA PRO A 362 31.53 5.72 5.31
C PRO A 362 31.09 5.99 6.75
N GLU A 363 30.80 7.25 7.06
CA GLU A 363 30.39 7.71 8.40
C GLU A 363 28.92 8.18 8.39
N PRO A 364 28.25 8.29 9.56
CA PRO A 364 26.92 8.89 9.64
C PRO A 364 26.88 10.33 9.11
N GLU A 365 25.86 10.64 8.30
CA GLU A 365 25.69 11.96 7.69
C GLU A 365 24.47 12.74 8.20
N GLY A 366 23.80 12.24 9.24
CA GLY A 366 22.54 12.81 9.70
C GLY A 366 21.49 12.75 8.60
N ALA A 367 20.94 13.92 8.25
CA ALA A 367 19.96 14.04 7.18
C ALA A 367 20.57 14.25 5.78
N GLY A 368 21.90 14.29 5.64
CA GLY A 368 22.59 14.65 4.40
C GLY A 368 22.82 13.51 3.40
N HIS A 369 23.56 13.82 2.34
CA HIS A 369 24.10 12.86 1.37
C HIS A 369 25.58 13.21 1.04
N PRO A 370 26.46 12.22 0.81
CA PRO A 370 27.91 12.49 0.76
C PRO A 370 28.27 13.38 -0.42
N ASN A 371 27.61 13.12 -1.55
CA ASN A 371 28.00 13.64 -2.85
C ASN A 371 26.99 14.61 -3.46
N VAL A 372 25.93 15.01 -2.73
CA VAL A 372 24.84 15.82 -3.32
C VAL A 372 24.38 16.88 -2.32
N VAL A 373 24.37 18.13 -2.74
CA VAL A 373 23.90 19.26 -1.92
C VAL A 373 23.02 20.19 -2.76
N PRO A 374 21.82 20.58 -2.29
CA PRO A 374 21.12 20.04 -1.13
C PRO A 374 20.45 18.69 -1.44
N TYR A 375 20.73 17.70 -0.62
CA TYR A 375 19.94 16.47 -0.49
C TYR A 375 19.82 16.20 1.00
N GLN A 376 18.84 16.85 1.64
CA GLN A 376 18.67 16.77 3.09
C GLN A 376 17.32 17.30 3.59
N ILE A 377 17.13 17.21 4.90
CA ILE A 377 15.97 17.71 5.64
C ILE A 377 16.28 19.10 6.22
N PHE A 378 15.34 20.02 6.08
CA PHE A 378 15.41 21.39 6.61
C PHE A 378 14.23 21.70 7.55
N PRO A 379 14.45 22.48 8.61
CA PRO A 379 13.37 22.95 9.47
C PRO A 379 12.55 24.05 8.79
N THR A 380 11.27 24.09 9.10
CA THR A 380 10.32 25.14 8.73
C THR A 380 9.41 25.45 9.93
N PRO A 381 8.64 26.55 9.95
CA PRO A 381 7.71 26.87 11.04
C PRO A 381 6.63 25.81 11.31
N THR A 382 6.29 24.97 10.32
CA THR A 382 5.23 23.94 10.42
C THR A 382 5.76 22.51 10.36
N GLY A 383 7.06 22.32 10.65
CA GLY A 383 7.70 21.00 10.70
C GLY A 383 8.91 20.91 9.77
N TRP A 384 9.17 19.73 9.23
CA TRP A 384 10.37 19.46 8.45
C TRP A 384 10.05 19.23 6.97
N LEU A 385 10.96 19.68 6.10
CA LEU A 385 10.88 19.55 4.66
C LEU A 385 12.13 18.82 4.14
N ALA A 386 11.94 17.65 3.53
CA ALA A 386 12.98 16.95 2.78
C ALA A 386 13.08 17.54 1.37
N ILE A 387 14.30 17.80 0.91
CA ILE A 387 14.59 18.39 -0.39
C ILE A 387 15.69 17.57 -1.07
N ALA A 388 15.49 17.23 -2.34
CA ALA A 388 16.44 16.46 -3.13
C ALA A 388 16.75 17.16 -4.46
N VAL A 389 17.83 17.94 -4.50
CA VAL A 389 18.39 18.53 -5.72
C VAL A 389 19.52 17.63 -6.21
N TYR A 390 19.14 16.44 -6.72
CA TYR A 390 20.10 15.40 -7.06
C TYR A 390 20.97 15.74 -8.28
N GLY A 391 20.34 16.27 -9.34
CA GLY A 391 21.04 16.71 -10.54
C GLY A 391 21.06 18.23 -10.67
N ASP A 392 22.11 18.78 -11.29
CA ASP A 392 22.26 20.22 -11.51
C ASP A 392 21.11 20.85 -12.31
N HIS A 393 20.38 20.08 -13.10
CA HIS A 393 19.18 20.57 -13.82
C HIS A 393 18.05 21.02 -12.88
N PHE A 394 17.99 20.51 -11.64
CA PHE A 394 17.03 20.98 -10.63
C PHE A 394 17.45 22.31 -9.99
N TRP A 395 18.74 22.66 -10.01
CA TRP A 395 19.29 23.79 -9.26
C TRP A 395 18.63 25.14 -9.62
N PRO A 396 18.46 25.51 -10.90
CA PRO A 396 17.80 26.77 -11.24
C PRO A 396 16.35 26.86 -10.77
N GLY A 397 15.59 25.76 -10.88
CA GLY A 397 14.21 25.69 -10.39
C GLY A 397 14.14 25.80 -8.87
N PHE A 398 15.06 25.15 -8.18
CA PHE A 398 15.18 25.24 -6.73
C PHE A 398 15.49 26.68 -6.27
N CYS A 399 16.47 27.34 -6.87
CA CYS A 399 16.80 28.73 -6.56
C CYS A 399 15.62 29.68 -6.80
N ARG A 400 14.88 29.52 -7.91
CA ARG A 400 13.65 30.31 -8.16
C ARG A 400 12.55 30.01 -7.14
N ALA A 401 12.33 28.74 -6.82
CA ALA A 401 11.37 28.33 -5.80
C ALA A 401 11.68 28.92 -4.43
N LEU A 402 12.96 29.19 -4.13
CA LEU A 402 13.40 29.84 -2.89
C LEU A 402 13.52 31.37 -3.00
N GLU A 403 13.22 32.00 -4.14
CA GLU A 403 13.46 33.44 -4.38
C GLU A 403 14.92 33.84 -4.16
N LEU A 404 15.84 32.96 -4.56
CA LEU A 404 17.29 33.17 -4.52
C LEU A 404 17.91 32.92 -5.92
N PRO A 405 17.38 33.53 -7.00
CA PRO A 405 17.81 33.23 -8.37
C PRO A 405 19.30 33.54 -8.63
N GLU A 406 19.90 34.44 -7.85
CA GLU A 406 21.31 34.81 -7.95
C GLU A 406 22.27 33.65 -7.63
N LEU A 407 21.84 32.67 -6.82
CA LEU A 407 22.66 31.50 -6.48
C LEU A 407 22.96 30.60 -7.68
N VAL A 408 22.19 30.73 -8.76
CA VAL A 408 22.45 29.99 -10.01
C VAL A 408 23.75 30.44 -10.66
N ALA A 409 24.07 31.73 -10.57
CA ALA A 409 25.27 32.32 -11.16
C ALA A 409 26.44 32.45 -10.16
N ASP A 410 26.21 32.21 -8.87
CA ASP A 410 27.27 32.24 -7.86
C ASP A 410 28.25 31.08 -8.11
N PRO A 411 29.55 31.35 -8.36
CA PRO A 411 30.53 30.30 -8.66
C PRO A 411 30.70 29.30 -7.51
N ARG A 412 30.32 29.65 -6.28
CA ARG A 412 30.34 28.73 -5.13
C ARG A 412 29.25 27.68 -5.21
N TYR A 413 28.17 27.92 -5.96
CA TYR A 413 26.97 27.07 -5.97
C TYR A 413 26.48 26.65 -7.36
N ALA A 414 27.13 27.13 -8.43
CA ALA A 414 26.72 26.89 -9.81
C ALA A 414 26.74 25.40 -10.21
N THR A 415 27.60 24.58 -9.60
CA THR A 415 27.69 23.13 -9.85
C THR A 415 27.54 22.36 -8.54
N ASN A 416 27.12 21.09 -8.61
CA ASN A 416 27.03 20.24 -7.44
C ASN A 416 28.37 20.11 -6.70
N GLU A 417 29.47 19.99 -7.45
CA GLU A 417 30.82 19.94 -6.86
C GLU A 417 31.12 21.20 -6.05
N ALA A 418 30.84 22.39 -6.60
CA ALA A 418 31.02 23.64 -5.89
C ALA A 418 30.12 23.70 -4.63
N ARG A 419 28.87 23.26 -4.72
CA ARG A 419 27.95 23.16 -3.57
C ARG A 419 28.43 22.19 -2.50
N CYS A 420 29.07 21.07 -2.88
CA CYS A 420 29.68 20.15 -1.93
C CYS A 420 30.90 20.78 -1.23
N GLN A 421 31.76 21.49 -1.96
CA GLN A 421 32.91 22.21 -1.38
C GLN A 421 32.48 23.35 -0.43
N HIS A 422 31.33 23.96 -0.69
CA HIS A 422 30.76 25.05 0.12
C HIS A 422 29.49 24.61 0.88
N ARG A 423 29.45 23.35 1.33
CA ARG A 423 28.26 22.74 1.96
C ARG A 423 27.75 23.53 3.15
N GLU A 424 28.61 23.76 4.14
CA GLU A 424 28.22 24.40 5.41
C GLU A 424 27.57 25.78 5.21
N PRO A 425 28.20 26.74 4.50
CA PRO A 425 27.57 28.05 4.29
C PRO A 425 26.31 27.98 3.43
N LEU A 426 26.25 27.08 2.43
CA LEU A 426 25.04 26.91 1.63
C LEU A 426 23.88 26.38 2.48
N VAL A 427 24.12 25.31 3.24
CA VAL A 427 23.09 24.68 4.08
C VAL A 427 22.55 25.65 5.12
N ALA A 428 23.41 26.46 5.75
CA ALA A 428 22.99 27.50 6.69
C ALA A 428 22.07 28.53 6.02
N LEU A 429 22.45 29.03 4.84
CA LEU A 429 21.65 29.97 4.06
C LEU A 429 20.30 29.38 3.66
N LEU A 430 20.27 28.13 3.18
CA LEU A 430 19.03 27.44 2.82
C LEU A 430 18.13 27.21 4.04
N ALA A 431 18.70 26.85 5.19
CA ALA A 431 17.94 26.67 6.42
C ALA A 431 17.30 27.97 6.91
N GLU A 432 18.05 29.08 6.92
CA GLU A 432 17.50 30.41 7.23
C GLU A 432 16.36 30.75 6.29
N ARG A 433 16.55 30.51 4.99
CA ARG A 433 15.53 30.81 3.99
C ARG A 433 14.27 29.97 4.19
N LEU A 434 14.40 28.66 4.36
CA LEU A 434 13.28 27.74 4.51
C LEU A 434 12.53 27.95 5.82
N ALA A 435 13.17 28.51 6.85
CA ALA A 435 12.51 28.91 8.09
C ALA A 435 11.53 30.09 7.92
N THR A 436 11.57 30.83 6.82
CA THR A 436 10.72 32.03 6.63
C THR A 436 9.27 31.73 6.23
N ARG A 437 8.93 30.50 5.83
CA ARG A 437 7.58 30.11 5.40
C ARG A 437 7.25 28.68 5.83
N PRO A 438 5.97 28.35 6.08
CA PRO A 438 5.55 26.98 6.38
C PRO A 438 5.92 26.00 5.26
N ARG A 439 6.16 24.72 5.59
CA ARG A 439 6.56 23.68 4.61
C ARG A 439 5.56 23.57 3.46
N GLU A 440 4.27 23.78 3.70
CA GLU A 440 3.20 23.72 2.71
C GLU A 440 3.38 24.76 1.59
N ALA A 441 3.80 25.98 1.95
CA ALA A 441 4.09 27.03 0.99
C ALA A 441 5.32 26.68 0.14
N TRP A 442 6.35 26.08 0.74
CA TRP A 442 7.53 25.62 0.00
C TRP A 442 7.22 24.46 -0.93
N MET A 443 6.46 23.48 -0.47
CA MET A 443 6.04 22.34 -1.28
C MET A 443 5.34 22.78 -2.56
N ALA A 444 4.38 23.71 -2.47
CA ALA A 444 3.66 24.22 -3.64
C ALA A 444 4.61 24.87 -4.66
N ARG A 445 5.62 25.62 -4.19
CA ARG A 445 6.59 26.31 -5.05
C ARG A 445 7.61 25.37 -5.66
N LEU A 446 8.13 24.43 -4.89
CA LEU A 446 9.07 23.41 -5.35
C LEU A 446 8.40 22.50 -6.38
N ALA A 447 7.15 22.09 -6.13
CA ALA A 447 6.36 21.31 -7.08
C ALA A 447 6.11 22.07 -8.40
N ALA A 448 5.82 23.38 -8.35
CA ALA A 448 5.65 24.21 -9.54
C ALA A 448 6.92 24.30 -10.41
N GLU A 449 8.09 24.15 -9.80
CA GLU A 449 9.40 24.13 -10.48
C GLU A 449 9.90 22.70 -10.78
N GLY A 450 9.09 21.67 -10.46
CA GLY A 450 9.45 20.26 -10.67
C GLY A 450 10.57 19.74 -9.77
N VAL A 451 10.86 20.43 -8.66
CA VAL A 451 11.93 20.06 -7.73
C VAL A 451 11.41 19.00 -6.73
N PRO A 452 12.08 17.84 -6.60
CA PRO A 452 11.69 16.82 -5.63
C PRO A 452 11.79 17.32 -4.19
N ALA A 453 10.65 17.39 -3.52
CA ALA A 453 10.55 17.74 -2.10
C ALA A 453 9.30 17.11 -1.48
N GLY A 454 9.34 16.92 -0.15
CA GLY A 454 8.21 16.36 0.58
C GLY A 454 8.30 16.63 2.08
N PRO A 455 7.16 16.62 2.79
CA PRO A 455 7.14 16.81 4.23
C PRO A 455 7.70 15.56 4.92
N VAL A 456 8.41 15.74 6.03
CA VAL A 456 8.68 14.61 6.92
C VAL A 456 7.44 14.37 7.77
N HIS A 457 6.65 13.38 7.40
CA HIS A 457 5.44 13.00 8.12
C HIS A 457 5.76 12.20 9.38
N ARG A 458 4.99 12.46 10.44
CA ARG A 458 4.77 11.51 11.53
C ARG A 458 3.95 10.31 11.02
N VAL A 459 3.90 9.24 11.82
CA VAL A 459 3.16 8.02 11.48
C VAL A 459 1.68 8.31 11.21
N ASP A 460 1.04 9.13 12.05
CA ASP A 460 -0.37 9.52 11.90
C ASP A 460 -0.62 10.31 10.60
N GLU A 461 0.23 11.29 10.29
CA GLU A 461 0.15 12.07 9.05
C GLU A 461 0.37 11.19 7.80
N ALA A 462 1.33 10.27 7.84
CA ALA A 462 1.63 9.37 6.72
C ALA A 462 0.44 8.44 6.41
N LEU A 463 -0.14 7.83 7.45
CA LEU A 463 -1.29 6.92 7.32
C LEU A 463 -2.56 7.64 6.87
N ALA A 464 -2.73 8.92 7.23
CA ALA A 464 -3.86 9.76 6.80
C ALA A 464 -3.62 10.50 5.47
N SER A 465 -2.45 10.32 4.84
CA SER A 465 -2.12 11.09 3.64
C SER A 465 -3.00 10.71 2.43
N PRO A 466 -3.32 11.68 1.55
CA PRO A 466 -4.07 11.39 0.33
C PRO A 466 -3.41 10.32 -0.55
N GLN A 467 -2.08 10.26 -0.54
CA GLN A 467 -1.33 9.25 -1.27
C GLN A 467 -1.48 7.86 -0.64
N ALA A 468 -1.47 7.74 0.70
CA ALA A 468 -1.71 6.46 1.36
C ALA A 468 -3.12 5.93 1.08
N GLU A 469 -4.12 6.81 1.08
CA GLU A 469 -5.50 6.47 0.71
C GLU A 469 -5.61 6.05 -0.76
N ALA A 470 -5.12 6.87 -1.69
CA ALA A 470 -5.13 6.58 -3.12
C ALA A 470 -4.37 5.30 -3.48
N ARG A 471 -3.40 4.90 -2.65
CA ARG A 471 -2.64 3.66 -2.79
C ARG A 471 -3.14 2.53 -1.90
N HIS A 472 -4.31 2.64 -1.28
CA HIS A 472 -4.90 1.60 -0.42
C HIS A 472 -3.94 1.07 0.65
N MET A 473 -3.07 1.93 1.18
CA MET A 473 -2.06 1.54 2.16
C MET A 473 -2.61 1.42 3.58
N VAL A 474 -3.79 1.99 3.84
CA VAL A 474 -4.58 1.73 5.05
C VAL A 474 -5.88 1.04 4.64
N ARG A 475 -6.09 -0.17 5.15
CA ARG A 475 -7.21 -1.04 4.82
C ARG A 475 -8.10 -1.19 6.04
N ARG A 476 -9.38 -0.87 5.87
CA ARG A 476 -10.42 -0.99 6.89
C ARG A 476 -11.18 -2.29 6.69
N LEU A 477 -11.15 -3.15 7.70
CA LEU A 477 -11.86 -4.42 7.74
C LEU A 477 -12.77 -4.44 8.98
N LYS A 478 -13.74 -5.35 9.00
CA LYS A 478 -14.41 -5.70 10.25
C LYS A 478 -13.63 -6.81 10.93
N SER A 479 -13.36 -6.63 12.21
CA SER A 479 -12.82 -7.68 13.06
C SER A 479 -13.88 -8.73 13.35
N ARG A 480 -13.56 -9.70 14.22
CA ARG A 480 -14.53 -10.73 14.64
C ARG A 480 -15.61 -10.23 15.58
N SER A 481 -15.28 -9.26 16.44
CA SER A 481 -16.29 -8.62 17.29
C SER A 481 -17.24 -7.73 16.48
N GLY A 482 -16.89 -7.41 15.23
CA GLY A 482 -17.61 -6.48 14.37
C GLY A 482 -17.05 -5.06 14.39
N GLU A 483 -16.07 -4.80 15.26
CA GLU A 483 -15.34 -3.53 15.36
C GLU A 483 -14.44 -3.27 14.15
N GLU A 484 -14.01 -2.02 13.98
CA GLU A 484 -13.09 -1.66 12.91
C GLU A 484 -11.67 -2.20 13.17
N LEU A 485 -11.14 -2.93 12.19
CA LEU A 485 -9.77 -3.40 12.14
C LEU A 485 -9.01 -2.67 11.02
N LEU A 486 -7.91 -2.04 11.39
CA LEU A 486 -7.03 -1.31 10.48
C LEU A 486 -5.80 -2.18 10.18
N LEU A 487 -5.53 -2.37 8.90
CA LEU A 487 -4.37 -3.12 8.41
C LEU A 487 -3.58 -2.28 7.42
N LEU A 488 -2.28 -2.53 7.33
CA LEU A 488 -1.47 -2.00 6.24
C LEU A 488 -1.75 -2.79 4.95
N GLY A 489 -1.95 -2.06 3.85
CA GLY A 489 -2.14 -2.63 2.52
C GLY A 489 -0.85 -3.23 1.94
N CYS A 490 -1.00 -4.03 0.88
CA CYS A 490 0.14 -4.59 0.16
C CYS A 490 0.86 -3.47 -0.61
N PRO A 491 2.20 -3.32 -0.52
CA PRO A 491 2.92 -2.31 -1.30
C PRO A 491 2.99 -2.66 -2.81
N ILE A 492 2.74 -3.92 -3.18
CA ILE A 492 2.78 -4.39 -4.57
C ILE A 492 1.40 -4.15 -5.21
N LYS A 493 1.34 -3.23 -6.17
CA LYS A 493 0.10 -2.87 -6.89
C LYS A 493 0.06 -3.56 -8.24
N LEU A 494 -0.94 -4.42 -8.44
CA LEU A 494 -1.14 -5.17 -9.68
C LEU A 494 -2.27 -4.56 -10.49
N ALA A 495 -2.09 -4.48 -11.82
CA ALA A 495 -3.09 -3.92 -12.72
C ALA A 495 -4.44 -4.69 -12.67
N GLY A 496 -4.39 -5.99 -12.38
CA GLY A 496 -5.57 -6.85 -12.19
C GLY A 496 -6.24 -6.74 -10.81
N GLY A 497 -5.86 -5.75 -9.99
CA GLY A 497 -6.37 -5.58 -8.63
C GLY A 497 -5.60 -6.39 -7.58
N GLU A 498 -5.98 -6.19 -6.32
CA GLU A 498 -5.38 -6.83 -5.16
C GLU A 498 -6.31 -7.92 -4.60
N PRO A 499 -5.76 -9.04 -4.11
CA PRO A 499 -6.53 -10.00 -3.32
C PRO A 499 -7.21 -9.34 -2.13
N ALA A 500 -8.35 -9.91 -1.72
CA ALA A 500 -9.02 -9.48 -0.50
C ALA A 500 -8.13 -9.78 0.72
N LEU A 501 -7.95 -8.79 1.59
CA LEU A 501 -7.31 -9.00 2.88
C LEU A 501 -8.30 -9.62 3.87
N GLY A 502 -7.84 -10.62 4.61
CA GLY A 502 -8.56 -11.21 5.73
C GLY A 502 -8.07 -10.67 7.07
N ALA A 503 -8.96 -10.62 8.06
CA ALA A 503 -8.59 -10.36 9.44
C ALA A 503 -7.69 -11.50 9.99
N PRO A 504 -6.81 -11.23 10.98
CA PRO A 504 -6.03 -12.26 11.63
C PRO A 504 -6.90 -13.36 12.28
N PRO A 505 -6.45 -14.63 12.24
CA PRO A 505 -7.20 -15.75 12.79
C PRO A 505 -7.07 -15.83 14.33
N ALA A 506 -8.09 -16.39 15.00
CA ALA A 506 -7.98 -16.75 16.40
C ALA A 506 -7.21 -18.05 16.45
N LEU A 507 -6.63 -18.33 17.63
CA LEU A 507 -5.87 -19.55 17.81
C LEU A 507 -6.74 -20.77 17.48
N GLY A 508 -6.28 -21.59 16.53
CA GLY A 508 -6.93 -22.82 16.13
C GLY A 508 -8.28 -22.65 15.42
N GLN A 509 -8.63 -21.43 14.98
CA GLN A 509 -9.92 -21.17 14.33
C GLN A 509 -10.20 -22.11 13.15
N HIS A 510 -9.16 -22.50 12.42
CA HIS A 510 -9.27 -23.26 11.19
C HIS A 510 -8.74 -24.70 11.35
N THR A 511 -8.50 -25.16 12.59
CA THR A 511 -7.97 -26.51 12.84
C THR A 511 -8.86 -27.58 12.21
N ASP A 512 -10.16 -27.58 12.51
CA ASP A 512 -11.08 -28.61 12.01
C ASP A 512 -11.26 -28.50 10.49
N GLU A 513 -11.37 -27.28 9.96
CA GLU A 513 -11.49 -27.01 8.52
C GLU A 513 -10.29 -27.58 7.74
N VAL A 514 -9.08 -27.32 8.21
CA VAL A 514 -7.85 -27.74 7.53
C VAL A 514 -7.65 -29.25 7.65
N LEU A 515 -7.86 -29.83 8.84
CA LEU A 515 -7.67 -31.28 9.05
C LEU A 515 -8.70 -32.11 8.29
N ALA A 516 -9.98 -31.69 8.29
CA ALA A 516 -11.01 -32.37 7.51
C ALA A 516 -10.82 -32.14 6.00
N GLY A 517 -10.54 -30.90 5.59
CA GLY A 517 -10.48 -30.51 4.18
C GLY A 517 -9.24 -31.01 3.45
N LEU A 518 -8.06 -31.00 4.08
CA LEU A 518 -6.81 -31.43 3.44
C LEU A 518 -6.47 -32.89 3.72
N LEU A 519 -6.70 -33.37 4.95
CA LEU A 519 -6.29 -34.72 5.36
C LEU A 519 -7.44 -35.73 5.35
N GLY A 520 -8.69 -35.29 5.11
CA GLY A 520 -9.86 -36.15 5.14
C GLY A 520 -10.15 -36.75 6.51
N TYR A 521 -9.69 -36.11 7.60
CA TYR A 521 -9.96 -36.60 8.94
C TYR A 521 -11.45 -36.47 9.27
N ASP A 522 -12.02 -37.54 9.82
CA ASP A 522 -13.38 -37.52 10.36
C ASP A 522 -13.44 -36.80 11.71
N THR A 523 -14.67 -36.49 12.13
CA THR A 523 -14.94 -35.81 13.40
C THR A 523 -14.36 -36.58 14.58
N ASP A 524 -14.41 -37.92 14.57
CA ASP A 524 -13.95 -38.75 15.68
C ASP A 524 -12.42 -38.67 15.86
N ARG A 525 -11.66 -38.72 14.75
CA ARG A 525 -10.21 -38.54 14.78
C ARG A 525 -9.84 -37.13 15.26
N ILE A 526 -10.54 -36.09 14.79
CA ILE A 526 -10.30 -34.71 15.23
C ILE A 526 -10.59 -34.56 16.73
N GLN A 527 -11.71 -35.09 17.23
CA GLN A 527 -12.04 -35.03 18.65
C GLN A 527 -11.02 -35.81 19.50
N ARG A 528 -10.54 -36.97 19.02
CA ARG A 528 -9.47 -37.70 19.70
C ARG A 528 -8.20 -36.87 19.83
N LEU A 529 -7.72 -36.29 18.73
CA LEU A 529 -6.52 -35.44 18.73
C LEU A 529 -6.66 -34.25 19.70
N ARG A 530 -7.84 -33.64 19.76
CA ARG A 530 -8.14 -32.53 20.67
C ARG A 530 -8.15 -32.98 22.14
N SER A 531 -8.78 -34.12 22.44
CA SER A 531 -8.81 -34.68 23.79
C SER A 531 -7.43 -35.07 24.31
N GLU A 532 -6.54 -35.49 23.41
CA GLU A 532 -5.14 -35.82 23.69
C GLU A 532 -4.22 -34.58 23.73
N ARG A 533 -4.77 -33.39 23.50
CA ARG A 533 -4.06 -32.10 23.41
C ARG A 533 -2.96 -32.09 22.33
N ILE A 534 -3.18 -32.84 21.24
CA ILE A 534 -2.34 -32.78 20.04
C ILE A 534 -2.70 -31.56 19.21
N ILE A 535 -3.98 -31.17 19.18
CA ILE A 535 -4.52 -30.00 18.50
C ILE A 535 -5.33 -29.12 19.45
#